data_AF-A0A2V9K7B7-F1
#
_entry.id   AF-A0A2V9K7B7-F1
#
_cell.length_a   1.000
_cell.length_b   1.000
_cell.length_c   1.000
_cell.angle_alpha   90.00
_cell.angle_beta   90.00
_cell.angle_gamma   90.00
#
_symmetry.space_group_name_H-M   'P 1'
#
loop_
_entity.id
_entity.type
_entity.pdbx_description
1 polymer ?
#
loop_
_entity_poly.entity_id
_entity_poly.type
_entity_poly.pdbx_seq_one_letter_code
_entity_poly.pdbx_strand_id
1 'polypeptide(L)'
;MGPGSDLYPHGRDSIAGLAVCPSSFDRRQWILVHSARQRFAGRQVLHVHFRLGKHARIPERLKDPAPHRRVCRGAEVSESAPPHQPVNLKIQAVKNVGSSWLALAVTVAVGFFLAPFILHKLGDEAYGLWILVFSLTGYYSLFDLGIRSTIVRYVSKLTTTGDDDQLARIINTSFFSYSVLAVSLLVVTAIGSRVIDLLFHVPPAFLNAAPLLFLIVGSSIALNFPLGLFAGILEGLQKFYWLNLTQIISILLRAWLIVVALKRGGGLVTITLITVSFPLLSSVAHILMVRRSLPLPFGARFVDRRSFRQLISYGAATFMIIVAARLRFQTDALVIGMFLSSSAITLFSIGSKLVDYPYFPD
;
A
#
# COMPACT_ATOMS: atom_id res chain seq x y z
N MET A 1 -60.33 36.11 -42.51
CA MET A 1 -59.91 36.30 -41.11
C MET A 1 -58.46 36.73 -41.13
N GLY A 2 -58.17 37.81 -40.39
CA GLY A 2 -57.12 38.76 -40.72
C GLY A 2 -55.65 38.31 -40.55
N PRO A 3 -54.72 39.13 -41.06
CA PRO A 3 -53.29 38.88 -41.23
C PRO A 3 -52.40 39.65 -40.22
N GLY A 4 -51.07 39.54 -40.36
CA GLY A 4 -50.07 40.52 -39.85
C GLY A 4 -48.87 39.81 -39.20
N SER A 5 -47.69 39.68 -39.81
CA SER A 5 -46.67 40.69 -40.17
C SER A 5 -45.98 41.36 -38.97
N ASP A 6 -44.63 41.39 -39.04
CA ASP A 6 -43.69 42.40 -38.50
C ASP A 6 -42.63 41.85 -37.52
N LEU A 7 -41.36 41.69 -37.96
CA LEU A 7 -40.23 42.66 -37.99
C LEU A 7 -39.23 42.44 -36.82
N TYR A 8 -38.10 41.78 -37.14
CA TYR A 8 -36.70 42.28 -37.03
C TYR A 8 -36.12 42.80 -35.66
N PRO A 9 -34.78 43.02 -35.56
CA PRO A 9 -33.84 42.27 -34.71
C PRO A 9 -33.27 43.10 -33.54
N HIS A 10 -32.42 42.49 -32.69
CA HIS A 10 -31.26 43.08 -31.97
C HIS A 10 -30.77 41.98 -31.02
N GLY A 11 -29.50 41.75 -30.70
CA GLY A 11 -28.32 42.58 -30.64
C GLY A 11 -27.41 41.92 -29.61
N ARG A 12 -26.10 42.03 -29.80
CA ARG A 12 -25.01 41.46 -28.99
C ARG A 12 -25.18 41.78 -27.49
N ASP A 13 -24.57 40.97 -26.62
CA ASP A 13 -23.43 41.47 -25.84
C ASP A 13 -22.81 40.40 -24.92
N SER A 14 -21.54 40.14 -25.21
CA SER A 14 -20.59 39.38 -24.41
C SER A 14 -20.41 40.06 -23.05
N ILE A 15 -20.84 39.41 -21.96
CA ILE A 15 -20.55 39.90 -20.60
C ILE A 15 -19.14 39.49 -20.22
N ALA A 16 -18.22 40.44 -20.36
CA ALA A 16 -16.88 40.41 -19.83
C ALA A 16 -16.91 40.36 -18.28
N GLY A 17 -16.46 39.25 -17.69
CA GLY A 17 -16.19 39.17 -16.27
C GLY A 17 -15.02 40.06 -15.90
N LEU A 18 -15.24 41.06 -15.04
CA LEU A 18 -14.17 41.86 -14.44
C LEU A 18 -13.37 41.00 -13.45
N ALA A 19 -12.14 40.64 -13.81
CA ALA A 19 -11.12 40.21 -12.86
C ALA A 19 -10.44 41.45 -12.26
N VAL A 20 -10.47 41.59 -10.92
CA VAL A 20 -9.78 42.66 -10.20
C VAL A 20 -8.34 42.19 -9.88
N CYS A 21 -7.35 42.96 -10.31
CA CYS A 21 -5.93 42.67 -10.11
C CYS A 21 -5.46 43.07 -8.69
N PRO A 22 -4.61 42.28 -8.01
CA PRO A 22 -4.22 42.48 -6.61
C PRO A 22 -2.98 43.38 -6.45
N SER A 23 -2.94 44.55 -7.09
CA SER A 23 -1.78 45.45 -7.04
C SER A 23 -2.00 46.75 -6.26
N SER A 24 -3.02 46.83 -5.40
CA SER A 24 -3.26 48.01 -4.55
C SER A 24 -3.51 47.69 -3.07
N PHE A 25 -3.06 46.55 -2.57
CA PHE A 25 -3.27 46.17 -1.17
C PHE A 25 -2.06 46.50 -0.29
N ASP A 26 -2.28 47.43 0.64
CA ASP A 26 -1.35 47.89 1.67
C ASP A 26 -1.02 46.76 2.67
N ARG A 27 0.23 46.72 3.17
CA ARG A 27 0.87 45.62 3.92
C ARG A 27 0.14 45.19 5.20
N ARG A 28 -0.82 45.98 5.70
CA ARG A 28 -1.58 45.67 6.93
C ARG A 28 -2.78 44.73 6.71
N GLN A 29 -3.22 44.49 5.47
CA GLN A 29 -4.36 43.61 5.16
C GLN A 29 -3.98 42.14 4.89
N TRP A 30 -2.69 41.81 4.77
CA TRP A 30 -2.21 40.43 4.55
C TRP A 30 -2.47 39.49 5.73
N ILE A 31 -2.60 40.01 6.96
CA ILE A 31 -2.72 39.20 8.17
C ILE A 31 -4.15 38.68 8.37
N LEU A 32 -5.17 39.34 7.82
CA LEU A 32 -6.58 38.95 7.98
C LEU A 32 -7.07 37.94 6.93
N VAL A 33 -6.38 37.79 5.80
CA VAL A 33 -6.79 36.83 4.75
C VAL A 33 -6.23 35.43 5.00
N HIS A 34 -5.14 35.29 5.78
CA HIS A 34 -4.60 33.98 6.14
C HIS A 34 -5.40 33.24 7.22
N SER A 35 -6.20 33.95 8.04
CA SER A 35 -7.01 33.33 9.10
C SER A 35 -8.39 32.86 8.64
N ALA A 36 -8.85 33.24 7.45
CA ALA A 36 -10.17 32.84 6.92
C ALA A 36 -10.12 31.64 5.95
N ARG A 37 -8.94 31.14 5.57
CA ARG A 37 -8.80 29.99 4.64
C ARG A 37 -8.85 28.63 5.33
N GLN A 38 -9.35 28.58 6.57
CA GLN A 38 -9.71 27.36 7.28
C GLN A 38 -11.20 27.34 7.57
N ARG A 39 -11.97 26.85 6.60
CA ARG A 39 -13.26 26.12 6.69
C ARG A 39 -13.94 26.25 5.33
N PHE A 40 -14.57 25.17 4.88
CA PHE A 40 -15.28 25.01 3.60
C PHE A 40 -14.41 24.59 2.40
N ALA A 41 -13.84 23.38 2.50
CA ALA A 41 -13.65 22.52 1.34
C ALA A 41 -14.88 21.59 1.26
N GLY A 42 -15.88 21.99 0.48
CA GLY A 42 -17.11 21.24 0.27
C GLY A 42 -18.04 21.99 -0.66
N ARG A 43 -18.22 21.45 -1.87
CA ARG A 43 -19.11 21.89 -2.96
C ARG A 43 -20.34 22.70 -2.51
N GLN A 44 -20.46 23.93 -2.99
CA GLN A 44 -21.68 24.47 -3.63
C GLN A 44 -21.40 25.87 -4.20
N VAL A 45 -21.88 26.11 -5.42
CA VAL A 45 -21.83 27.39 -6.13
C VAL A 45 -22.66 28.40 -5.33
N LEU A 46 -22.00 29.40 -4.74
CA LEU A 46 -22.69 30.48 -4.04
C LEU A 46 -23.00 31.60 -5.04
N HIS A 47 -24.22 31.62 -5.59
CA HIS A 47 -24.77 32.82 -6.21
C HIS A 47 -25.00 33.86 -5.10
N VAL A 48 -24.09 34.83 -4.97
CA VAL A 48 -24.28 35.95 -4.04
C VAL A 48 -25.22 36.96 -4.70
N HIS A 49 -26.51 36.87 -4.40
CA HIS A 49 -27.46 37.95 -4.65
C HIS A 49 -27.26 39.04 -3.59
N PHE A 50 -26.70 40.18 -3.99
CA PHE A 50 -26.73 41.39 -3.16
C PHE A 50 -28.16 41.93 -3.14
N ARG A 51 -28.86 41.75 -2.01
CA ARG A 51 -30.12 42.45 -1.72
C ARG A 51 -29.75 43.83 -1.16
N LEU A 52 -29.83 44.87 -1.98
CA LEU A 52 -29.67 46.26 -1.53
C LEU A 52 -30.82 46.60 -0.56
N GLY A 53 -30.49 46.70 0.73
CA GLY A 53 -31.37 47.26 1.75
C GLY A 53 -31.57 48.75 1.52
N LYS A 54 -32.83 49.20 1.56
CA LYS A 54 -33.19 50.62 1.54
C LYS A 54 -32.53 51.31 2.74
N HIS A 55 -31.87 52.45 2.49
CA HIS A 55 -31.09 53.28 3.42
C HIS A 55 -29.58 53.00 3.50
N ALA A 56 -28.86 53.37 2.44
CA ALA A 56 -27.46 53.75 2.53
C ALA A 56 -27.24 55.01 1.68
N ARG A 57 -26.86 56.14 2.32
CA ARG A 57 -26.55 57.40 1.64
C ARG A 57 -25.19 57.28 0.94
N ILE A 58 -25.12 57.73 -0.30
CA ILE A 58 -23.91 57.78 -1.13
C ILE A 58 -23.16 59.09 -0.80
N PRO A 59 -21.87 59.06 -0.42
CA PRO A 59 -21.08 60.28 -0.25
C PRO A 59 -20.69 60.91 -1.59
N GLU A 60 -20.85 62.24 -1.65
CA GLU A 60 -20.83 63.10 -2.83
C GLU A 60 -19.41 63.50 -3.27
N ARG A 61 -18.55 62.53 -3.56
CA ARG A 61 -17.13 62.81 -3.93
C ARG A 61 -16.53 61.98 -5.07
N LEU A 62 -17.35 61.46 -5.97
CA LEU A 62 -16.92 60.71 -7.15
C LEU A 62 -17.58 61.22 -8.45
N LYS A 63 -17.57 62.55 -8.64
CA LYS A 63 -17.83 63.19 -9.93
C LYS A 63 -16.49 63.60 -10.55
N ASP A 64 -15.76 62.63 -11.10
CA ASP A 64 -14.89 62.89 -12.26
C ASP A 64 -14.47 61.58 -12.94
N PRO A 65 -14.67 61.41 -14.26
CA PRO A 65 -14.29 60.20 -14.98
C PRO A 65 -12.85 60.31 -15.50
N ALA A 66 -11.90 59.60 -14.89
CA ALA A 66 -10.55 59.44 -15.45
C ALA A 66 -10.53 58.34 -16.54
N PRO A 67 -9.90 58.56 -17.71
CA PRO A 67 -10.04 57.66 -18.87
C PRO A 67 -8.82 56.77 -19.09
N HIS A 68 -8.64 55.65 -18.38
CA HIS A 68 -7.65 54.63 -18.80
C HIS A 68 -8.05 53.20 -18.36
N ARG A 69 -8.81 52.49 -19.21
CA ARG A 69 -8.93 51.01 -19.12
C ARG A 69 -7.80 50.37 -19.93
N ARG A 70 -6.72 49.94 -19.28
CA ARG A 70 -5.80 48.94 -19.85
C ARG A 70 -6.41 47.56 -19.63
N VAL A 71 -6.79 46.90 -20.72
CA VAL A 71 -7.18 45.49 -20.73
C VAL A 71 -5.91 44.66 -20.62
N CYS A 72 -5.70 44.00 -19.48
CA CYS A 72 -4.63 43.01 -19.35
C CYS A 72 -5.02 41.76 -20.15
N ARG A 73 -4.43 41.63 -21.33
CA ARG A 73 -4.41 40.42 -22.16
C ARG A 73 -3.32 39.50 -21.60
N GLY A 74 -3.67 38.26 -21.26
CA GLY A 74 -2.69 37.22 -20.91
C GLY A 74 -2.80 36.71 -19.48
N ALA A 75 -3.88 35.98 -19.19
CA ALA A 75 -3.83 34.92 -18.19
C ALA A 75 -4.10 33.63 -18.97
N GLU A 76 -3.04 33.01 -19.49
CA GLU A 76 -3.11 31.63 -19.94
C GLU A 76 -3.51 30.78 -18.73
N VAL A 77 -4.73 30.29 -18.77
CA VAL A 77 -5.15 29.17 -17.94
C VAL A 77 -4.28 28.00 -18.40
N SER A 78 -3.24 27.69 -17.62
CA SER A 78 -2.46 26.46 -17.79
C SER A 78 -3.35 25.27 -17.45
N GLU A 79 -4.14 24.86 -18.43
CA GLU A 79 -4.90 23.62 -18.43
C GLU A 79 -3.99 22.54 -19.02
N SER A 80 -3.15 21.95 -18.18
CA SER A 80 -2.39 20.76 -18.55
C SER A 80 -2.47 19.71 -17.45
N ALA A 81 -3.68 19.25 -17.15
CA ALA A 81 -3.83 17.85 -16.75
C ALA A 81 -3.60 17.02 -18.02
N PRO A 82 -2.61 16.11 -18.08
CA PRO A 82 -2.38 15.31 -19.26
C PRO A 82 -3.65 14.50 -19.58
N PRO A 83 -3.99 14.28 -20.86
CA PRO A 83 -5.14 13.49 -21.23
C PRO A 83 -4.98 12.11 -20.59
N HIS A 84 -5.95 11.72 -19.75
CA HIS A 84 -6.06 10.34 -19.30
C HIS A 84 -6.17 9.48 -20.55
N GLN A 85 -5.05 8.85 -20.95
CA GLN A 85 -5.07 7.86 -22.01
C GLN A 85 -6.16 6.85 -21.64
N PRO A 86 -7.08 6.48 -22.57
CA PRO A 86 -8.07 5.46 -22.30
C PRO A 86 -7.33 4.13 -22.19
N VAL A 87 -6.85 3.87 -20.99
CA VAL A 87 -6.23 2.60 -20.67
C VAL A 87 -7.33 1.56 -20.82
N ASN A 88 -7.11 0.54 -21.64
CA ASN A 88 -8.11 -0.50 -21.82
C ASN A 88 -8.22 -1.30 -20.51
N LEU A 89 -9.11 -0.84 -19.62
CA LEU A 89 -9.31 -1.37 -18.27
C LEU A 89 -9.52 -2.89 -18.29
N LYS A 90 -10.20 -3.41 -19.32
CA LYS A 90 -10.42 -4.85 -19.48
C LYS A 90 -9.12 -5.60 -19.70
N ILE A 91 -8.24 -5.12 -20.57
CA ILE A 91 -6.94 -5.76 -20.84
C ILE A 91 -6.03 -5.69 -19.61
N GLN A 92 -6.01 -4.57 -18.88
CA GLN A 92 -5.20 -4.45 -17.67
C GLN A 92 -5.72 -5.32 -16.52
N ALA A 93 -7.04 -5.37 -16.32
CA ALA A 93 -7.65 -6.24 -15.32
C ALA A 93 -7.35 -7.71 -15.62
N VAL A 94 -7.53 -8.15 -16.87
CA VAL A 94 -7.22 -9.54 -17.30
C VAL A 94 -5.73 -9.83 -17.12
N LYS A 95 -4.83 -8.90 -17.46
CA LYS A 95 -3.39 -9.08 -17.28
C LYS A 95 -3.00 -9.19 -15.80
N ASN A 96 -3.56 -8.34 -14.94
CA ASN A 96 -3.28 -8.36 -13.51
C ASN A 96 -3.82 -9.65 -12.86
N VAL A 97 -5.10 -9.95 -13.07
CA VAL A 97 -5.75 -11.18 -12.56
C VAL A 97 -5.02 -12.41 -13.07
N GLY A 98 -4.77 -12.51 -14.39
CA GLY A 98 -4.04 -13.63 -14.98
C GLY A 98 -2.63 -13.79 -14.41
N SER A 99 -1.91 -12.69 -14.16
CA SER A 99 -0.59 -12.75 -13.53
C SER A 99 -0.63 -13.21 -12.07
N SER A 100 -1.68 -12.85 -11.31
CA SER A 100 -1.87 -13.29 -9.92
C SER A 100 -2.18 -14.79 -9.86
N TRP A 101 -3.08 -15.27 -10.73
CA TRP A 101 -3.39 -16.71 -10.84
C TRP A 101 -2.18 -17.52 -11.28
N LEU A 102 -1.39 -17.02 -12.24
CA LEU A 102 -0.15 -17.66 -12.64
C LEU A 102 0.87 -17.70 -11.49
N ALA A 103 1.04 -16.61 -10.75
CA ALA A 103 1.95 -16.55 -9.60
C ALA A 103 1.52 -17.55 -8.52
N LEU A 104 0.23 -17.67 -8.26
CA LEU A 104 -0.33 -18.65 -7.32
C LEU A 104 -0.06 -20.08 -7.80
N ALA A 105 -0.37 -20.40 -9.07
CA ALA A 105 -0.15 -21.73 -9.64
C ALA A 105 1.34 -22.13 -9.59
N VAL A 106 2.25 -21.22 -9.94
CA VAL A 106 3.69 -21.45 -9.84
C VAL A 106 4.12 -21.68 -8.39
N THR A 107 3.61 -20.88 -7.45
CA THR A 107 3.93 -21.01 -6.03
C THR A 107 3.51 -22.39 -5.49
N VAL A 108 2.29 -22.82 -5.81
CA VAL A 108 1.76 -24.12 -5.39
C VAL A 108 2.54 -25.27 -6.02
N ALA A 109 2.76 -25.23 -7.35
CA ALA A 109 3.51 -26.26 -8.04
C ALA A 109 4.94 -26.39 -7.49
N VAL A 110 5.66 -25.27 -7.35
CA VAL A 110 7.01 -25.28 -6.78
C VAL A 110 6.99 -25.79 -5.35
N GLY A 111 6.07 -25.35 -4.50
CA GLY A 111 5.96 -25.85 -3.12
C GLY A 111 5.71 -27.36 -3.06
N PHE A 112 4.81 -27.85 -3.90
CA PHE A 112 4.43 -29.26 -3.96
C PHE A 112 5.58 -30.18 -4.38
N PHE A 113 6.40 -29.77 -5.36
CA PHE A 113 7.55 -30.58 -5.81
C PHE A 113 8.80 -30.37 -4.96
N LEU A 114 9.03 -29.14 -4.48
CA LEU A 114 10.25 -28.78 -3.78
C LEU A 114 10.26 -29.27 -2.32
N ALA A 115 9.11 -29.22 -1.62
CA ALA A 115 9.00 -29.69 -0.24
C ALA A 115 9.42 -31.17 -0.07
N PRO A 116 8.87 -32.15 -0.81
CA PRO A 116 9.30 -33.54 -0.71
C PRO A 116 10.75 -33.70 -1.16
N PHE A 117 11.23 -32.94 -2.16
CA PHE A 117 12.62 -33.01 -2.59
C PHE A 117 13.60 -32.57 -1.49
N ILE A 118 13.30 -31.48 -0.78
CA ILE A 118 14.08 -31.01 0.37
C ILE A 118 14.06 -32.09 1.46
N LEU A 119 12.88 -32.59 1.84
CA LEU A 119 12.74 -33.64 2.84
C LEU A 119 13.63 -34.86 2.56
N HIS A 120 13.56 -35.43 1.34
CA HIS A 120 14.36 -36.61 0.98
C HIS A 120 15.87 -36.36 0.95
N LYS A 121 16.32 -35.11 0.74
CA LYS A 121 17.75 -34.78 0.65
C LYS A 121 18.37 -34.36 1.97
N LEU A 122 17.61 -33.73 2.87
CA LEU A 122 18.10 -33.31 4.19
C LEU A 122 17.86 -34.37 5.27
N GLY A 123 16.84 -35.21 5.09
CA GLY A 123 16.34 -36.09 6.14
C GLY A 123 15.36 -35.38 7.09
N ASP A 124 14.70 -36.20 7.90
CA ASP A 124 13.56 -35.78 8.71
C ASP A 124 13.93 -34.77 9.80
N GLU A 125 15.08 -34.96 10.48
CA GLU A 125 15.50 -34.08 11.57
C GLU A 125 15.79 -32.64 11.10
N ALA A 126 16.58 -32.50 10.03
CA ALA A 126 16.94 -31.20 9.47
C ALA A 126 15.74 -30.48 8.84
N TYR A 127 14.84 -31.22 8.17
CA TYR A 127 13.61 -30.66 7.64
C TYR A 127 12.62 -30.29 8.75
N GLY A 128 12.55 -31.06 9.83
CA GLY A 128 11.76 -30.73 11.03
C GLY A 128 12.23 -29.43 11.67
N LEU A 129 13.54 -29.25 11.85
CA LEU A 129 14.12 -28.00 12.34
C LEU A 129 13.85 -26.82 11.40
N TRP A 130 13.93 -27.03 10.09
CA TRP A 130 13.54 -26.03 9.10
C TRP A 130 12.11 -25.55 9.31
N ILE A 131 11.16 -26.48 9.36
CA ILE A 131 9.74 -26.14 9.56
C ILE A 131 9.58 -25.41 10.89
N LEU A 132 10.17 -25.90 11.97
CA LEU A 132 10.07 -25.27 13.29
C LEU A 132 10.48 -23.79 13.27
N VAL A 133 11.65 -23.49 12.69
CA VAL A 133 12.16 -22.12 12.59
C VAL A 133 11.25 -21.24 11.73
N PHE A 134 10.80 -21.73 10.56
CA PHE A 134 9.90 -20.97 9.68
C PHE A 134 8.49 -20.81 10.28
N SER A 135 7.99 -21.77 11.04
CA SER A 135 6.72 -21.67 11.75
C SER A 135 6.80 -20.64 12.87
N LEU A 136 7.87 -20.65 13.67
CA LEU A 136 8.04 -19.71 14.78
C LEU A 136 8.20 -18.27 14.26
N THR A 137 9.04 -18.08 13.26
CA THR A 137 9.22 -16.76 12.62
C THR A 137 8.03 -16.35 11.76
N GLY A 138 7.22 -17.31 11.30
CA GLY A 138 5.96 -17.04 10.60
C GLY A 138 4.96 -16.25 11.45
N TYR A 139 5.01 -16.38 12.78
CA TYR A 139 4.20 -15.56 13.69
C TYR A 139 4.58 -14.08 13.67
N TYR A 140 5.77 -13.70 13.15
CA TYR A 140 6.14 -12.29 13.01
C TYR A 140 5.16 -11.54 12.11
N SER A 141 4.54 -12.23 11.15
CA SER A 141 3.50 -11.64 10.28
C SER A 141 2.32 -11.03 11.05
N LEU A 142 2.02 -11.52 12.27
CA LEU A 142 0.97 -10.95 13.12
C LEU A 142 1.29 -9.51 13.57
N PHE A 143 2.57 -9.15 13.62
CA PHE A 143 3.01 -7.80 14.00
C PHE A 143 2.87 -6.76 12.88
N ASP A 144 2.40 -7.14 11.69
CA ASP A 144 2.13 -6.17 10.61
C ASP A 144 1.03 -5.15 10.97
N LEU A 145 0.14 -5.48 11.92
CA LEU A 145 -0.92 -4.60 12.45
C LEU A 145 -1.79 -3.92 11.38
N GLY A 146 -1.90 -4.51 10.18
CA GLY A 146 -2.65 -3.93 9.05
C GLY A 146 -2.01 -2.67 8.46
N ILE A 147 -0.73 -2.41 8.71
CA ILE A 147 -0.04 -1.25 8.14
C ILE A 147 0.01 -1.38 6.61
N ARG A 148 0.19 -2.59 6.07
CA ARG A 148 0.23 -2.82 4.61
C ARG A 148 -1.06 -2.42 3.92
N SER A 149 -2.22 -2.85 4.43
CA SER A 149 -3.53 -2.48 3.87
C SER A 149 -3.76 -0.97 3.94
N THR A 150 -3.22 -0.33 4.98
CA THR A 150 -3.27 1.13 5.12
C THR A 150 -2.48 1.83 4.02
N ILE A 151 -1.26 1.35 3.73
CA ILE A 151 -0.44 1.88 2.62
C ILE A 151 -1.18 1.74 1.30
N VAL A 152 -1.71 0.56 0.99
CA VAL A 152 -2.45 0.31 -0.27
C VAL A 152 -3.60 1.31 -0.43
N ARG A 153 -4.43 1.48 0.62
CA ARG A 153 -5.55 2.42 0.62
C ARG A 153 -5.11 3.86 0.41
N TYR A 154 -4.15 4.34 1.20
CA TYR A 154 -3.76 5.76 1.16
C TYR A 154 -2.93 6.10 -0.07
N VAL A 155 -2.10 5.18 -0.58
CA VAL A 155 -1.39 5.37 -1.85
C VAL A 155 -2.40 5.48 -2.99
N SER A 156 -3.37 4.57 -3.09
CA SER A 156 -4.42 4.63 -4.11
C SER A 156 -5.24 5.94 -4.02
N LYS A 157 -5.62 6.34 -2.81
CA LYS A 157 -6.39 7.57 -2.58
C LYS A 157 -5.61 8.85 -2.87
N LEU A 158 -4.37 8.97 -2.39
CA LEU A 158 -3.63 10.24 -2.43
C LEU A 158 -2.98 10.49 -3.79
N THR A 159 -2.64 9.42 -4.53
CA THR A 159 -2.17 9.54 -5.91
C THR A 159 -3.27 9.97 -6.86
N THR A 160 -4.54 9.60 -6.58
CA THR A 160 -5.69 10.06 -7.38
C THR A 160 -6.13 11.48 -7.03
N THR A 161 -5.91 11.94 -5.80
CA THR A 161 -6.20 13.34 -5.40
C THR A 161 -5.04 14.32 -5.64
N GLY A 162 -3.84 13.83 -5.96
CA GLY A 162 -2.64 14.65 -6.20
C GLY A 162 -2.06 15.32 -4.95
N ASP A 163 -2.28 14.76 -3.75
CA ASP A 163 -1.73 15.30 -2.50
C ASP A 163 -0.40 14.62 -2.15
N ASP A 164 0.64 15.04 -2.86
CA ASP A 164 1.99 14.45 -2.76
C ASP A 164 2.64 14.67 -1.38
N ASP A 165 2.31 15.77 -0.70
CA ASP A 165 2.88 16.08 0.62
C ASP A 165 2.29 15.15 1.70
N GLN A 166 0.98 14.91 1.65
CA GLN A 166 0.35 13.92 2.53
C GLN A 166 0.80 12.50 2.20
N LEU A 167 0.97 12.17 0.91
CA LEU A 167 1.47 10.86 0.47
C LEU A 167 2.89 10.61 1.00
N ALA A 168 3.79 11.59 0.88
CA ALA A 168 5.14 11.52 1.40
C ALA A 168 5.15 11.29 2.92
N ARG A 169 4.30 12.01 3.66
CA ARG A 169 4.17 11.85 5.12
C ARG A 169 3.71 10.46 5.52
N ILE A 170 2.66 9.92 4.89
CA ILE A 170 2.16 8.57 5.20
C ILE A 170 3.22 7.51 4.89
N ILE A 171 3.89 7.60 3.76
CA ILE A 171 4.94 6.63 3.37
C ILE A 171 6.12 6.70 4.34
N ASN A 172 6.61 7.89 4.67
CA ASN A 172 7.74 8.06 5.61
C ASN A 172 7.37 7.61 7.03
N THR A 173 6.18 7.95 7.53
CA THR A 173 5.71 7.47 8.83
C THR A 173 5.52 5.96 8.84
N SER A 174 5.03 5.35 7.76
CA SER A 174 4.89 3.89 7.64
C SER A 174 6.26 3.21 7.63
N PHE A 175 7.22 3.75 6.87
CA PHE A 175 8.59 3.25 6.81
C PHE A 175 9.30 3.35 8.16
N PHE A 176 9.15 4.47 8.86
CA PHE A 176 9.67 4.63 10.22
C PHE A 176 9.02 3.63 11.19
N SER A 177 7.70 3.47 11.15
CA SER A 177 6.98 2.53 12.02
C SER A 177 7.43 1.09 11.81
N TYR A 178 7.56 0.66 10.54
CA TYR A 178 8.10 -0.66 10.22
C TYR A 178 9.58 -0.80 10.55
N SER A 179 10.36 0.26 10.51
CA SER A 179 11.78 0.22 10.92
C SER A 179 11.91 0.02 12.43
N VAL A 180 11.10 0.70 13.24
CA VAL A 180 11.03 0.49 14.70
C VAL A 180 10.60 -0.95 14.99
N LEU A 181 9.59 -1.46 14.28
CA LEU A 181 9.16 -2.85 14.41
C LEU A 181 10.25 -3.85 13.98
N ALA A 182 10.99 -3.57 12.91
CA ALA A 182 12.09 -4.42 12.48
C ALA A 182 13.17 -4.51 13.56
N VAL A 183 13.53 -3.38 14.19
CA VAL A 183 14.51 -3.37 15.29
C VAL A 183 13.99 -4.17 16.49
N SER A 184 12.72 -4.02 16.87
CA SER A 184 12.17 -4.81 17.98
C SER A 184 12.14 -6.30 17.67
N LEU A 185 11.80 -6.69 16.45
CA LEU A 185 11.85 -8.09 16.00
C LEU A 185 13.27 -8.64 15.92
N LEU A 186 14.27 -7.84 15.56
CA LEU A 186 15.69 -8.24 15.61
C LEU A 186 16.14 -8.51 17.04
N VAL A 187 15.73 -7.70 18.01
CA VAL A 187 16.00 -7.92 19.43
C VAL A 187 15.33 -9.22 19.91
N VAL A 188 14.05 -9.42 19.59
CA VAL A 188 13.31 -10.66 19.91
C VAL A 188 13.99 -11.86 19.26
N THR A 189 14.44 -11.74 18.01
CA THR A 189 15.18 -12.81 17.31
C THR A 189 16.48 -13.15 18.02
N ALA A 190 17.26 -12.15 18.43
CA ALA A 190 18.55 -12.34 19.10
C ALA A 190 18.42 -12.91 20.52
N ILE A 191 17.31 -12.63 21.22
CA ILE A 191 16.99 -13.27 22.50
C ILE A 191 16.51 -14.71 22.24
N GLY A 192 15.57 -14.90 21.32
CA GLY A 192 15.01 -16.19 20.97
C GLY A 192 16.05 -17.19 20.47
N SER A 193 17.07 -16.74 19.72
CA SER A 193 18.15 -17.62 19.25
C SER A 193 18.97 -18.22 20.39
N ARG A 194 19.02 -17.57 21.57
CA ARG A 194 19.72 -18.10 22.75
C ARG A 194 18.87 -19.07 23.58
N VAL A 195 17.55 -19.03 23.41
CA VAL A 195 16.58 -19.81 24.20
C VAL A 195 16.00 -20.97 23.37
N ILE A 196 16.19 -20.97 22.06
CA ILE A 196 15.56 -21.96 21.16
C ILE A 196 15.95 -23.40 21.52
N ASP A 197 17.21 -23.63 21.91
CA ASP A 197 17.69 -24.96 22.30
C ASP A 197 17.15 -25.41 23.66
N LEU A 198 16.72 -24.46 24.50
CA LEU A 198 16.12 -24.73 25.81
C LEU A 198 14.61 -24.99 25.69
N LEU A 199 13.95 -24.29 24.77
CA LEU A 199 12.50 -24.33 24.59
C LEU A 199 12.05 -25.52 23.73
N PHE A 200 12.92 -26.03 22.85
CA PHE A 200 12.61 -27.10 21.92
C PHE A 200 13.62 -28.25 22.01
N HIS A 201 13.12 -29.48 21.84
CA HIS A 201 13.97 -30.68 21.77
C HIS A 201 14.70 -30.73 20.43
N VAL A 202 15.82 -30.02 20.33
CA VAL A 202 16.70 -30.01 19.15
C VAL A 202 17.67 -31.19 19.24
N PRO A 203 17.82 -32.02 18.18
CA PRO A 203 18.80 -33.09 18.18
C PRO A 203 20.22 -32.57 18.40
N PRO A 204 21.11 -33.31 19.08
CA PRO A 204 22.47 -32.87 19.40
C PRO A 204 23.27 -32.40 18.18
N ALA A 205 23.02 -33.01 17.02
CA ALA A 205 23.66 -32.66 15.75
C ALA A 205 23.37 -31.22 15.28
N PHE A 206 22.28 -30.59 15.74
CA PHE A 206 21.82 -29.28 15.27
C PHE A 206 21.83 -28.19 16.33
N LEU A 207 22.40 -28.43 17.53
CA LEU A 207 22.46 -27.43 18.61
C LEU A 207 23.16 -26.12 18.19
N ASN A 208 24.16 -26.20 17.30
CA ASN A 208 24.81 -25.00 16.77
C ASN A 208 24.06 -24.40 15.55
N ALA A 209 23.29 -25.22 14.84
CA ALA A 209 22.58 -24.80 13.64
C ALA A 209 21.26 -24.11 13.97
N ALA A 210 20.52 -24.56 14.99
CA ALA A 210 19.20 -24.03 15.33
C ALA A 210 19.23 -22.53 15.71
N PRO A 211 20.13 -22.05 16.60
CA PRO A 211 20.29 -20.62 16.88
C PRO A 211 20.62 -19.80 15.64
N LEU A 212 21.53 -20.31 14.79
CA LEU A 212 21.97 -19.63 13.58
C LEU A 212 20.83 -19.52 12.56
N LEU A 213 20.08 -20.60 12.36
CA LEU A 213 18.91 -20.62 11.47
C LEU A 213 17.85 -19.64 11.95
N PHE A 214 17.54 -19.64 13.24
CA PHE A 214 16.59 -18.70 13.81
C PHE A 214 17.04 -17.25 13.62
N LEU A 215 18.33 -16.97 13.83
CA LEU A 215 18.90 -15.65 13.60
C LEU A 215 18.81 -15.23 12.13
N ILE A 216 19.17 -16.10 11.18
CA ILE A 216 19.11 -15.82 9.73
C ILE A 216 17.66 -15.55 9.29
N VAL A 217 16.73 -16.45 9.64
CA VAL A 217 15.34 -16.36 9.19
C VAL A 217 14.61 -15.21 9.87
N GLY A 218 14.74 -15.09 11.19
CA GLY A 218 14.12 -14.00 11.96
C GLY A 218 14.63 -12.63 11.52
N SER A 219 15.94 -12.48 11.29
CA SER A 219 16.51 -11.22 10.79
C SER A 219 16.03 -10.89 9.39
N SER A 220 15.93 -11.88 8.50
CA SER A 220 15.40 -11.65 7.16
C SER A 220 13.96 -11.18 7.17
N ILE A 221 13.11 -11.76 8.03
CA ILE A 221 11.70 -11.36 8.13
C ILE A 221 11.60 -9.96 8.75
N ALA A 222 12.39 -9.66 9.78
CA ALA A 222 12.46 -8.34 10.38
C ALA A 222 12.84 -7.26 9.34
N LEU A 223 13.88 -7.50 8.53
CA LEU A 223 14.27 -6.62 7.43
C LEU A 223 13.19 -6.50 6.35
N ASN A 224 12.38 -7.53 6.16
CA ASN A 224 11.31 -7.51 5.17
C ASN A 224 10.13 -6.61 5.57
N PHE A 225 9.97 -6.18 6.81
CA PHE A 225 8.93 -5.21 7.19
C PHE A 225 9.13 -3.84 6.50
N PRO A 226 10.25 -3.12 6.71
CA PRO A 226 10.47 -1.83 6.06
C PRO A 226 10.70 -1.97 4.55
N LEU A 227 11.29 -3.09 4.09
CA LEU A 227 11.53 -3.34 2.67
C LEU A 227 10.25 -3.77 1.93
N GLY A 228 9.35 -4.49 2.59
CA GLY A 228 8.07 -4.95 2.04
C GLY A 228 7.04 -3.83 1.86
N LEU A 229 7.22 -2.69 2.54
CA LEU A 229 6.42 -1.48 2.34
C LEU A 229 6.36 -1.06 0.88
N PHE A 230 7.46 -1.20 0.13
CA PHE A 230 7.52 -0.82 -1.28
C PHE A 230 6.63 -1.69 -2.17
N ALA A 231 6.44 -2.96 -1.80
CA ALA A 231 5.46 -3.82 -2.47
C ALA A 231 4.03 -3.27 -2.26
N GLY A 232 3.69 -2.85 -1.04
CA GLY A 232 2.40 -2.21 -0.74
C GLY A 232 2.16 -0.88 -1.48
N ILE A 233 3.22 -0.10 -1.73
CA ILE A 233 3.11 1.10 -2.59
C ILE A 233 2.78 0.70 -4.03
N LEU A 234 3.48 -0.28 -4.60
CA LEU A 234 3.21 -0.75 -5.97
C LEU A 234 1.79 -1.34 -6.10
N GLU A 235 1.33 -2.02 -5.06
CA GLU A 235 -0.03 -2.55 -4.94
C GLU A 235 -1.07 -1.42 -4.93
N GLY A 236 -0.87 -0.37 -4.12
CA GLY A 236 -1.71 0.83 -4.13
C GLY A 236 -1.69 1.62 -5.45
N LEU A 237 -0.61 1.50 -6.23
CA LEU A 237 -0.49 2.01 -7.60
C LEU A 237 -1.08 1.07 -8.67
N GLN A 238 -1.70 -0.04 -8.28
CA GLN A 238 -2.25 -1.07 -9.17
C GLN A 238 -1.22 -1.73 -10.11
N LYS A 239 0.07 -1.73 -9.73
CA LYS A 239 1.17 -2.34 -10.51
C LYS A 239 1.36 -3.84 -10.20
N PHE A 240 0.27 -4.59 -10.09
CA PHE A 240 0.26 -6.02 -9.74
C PHE A 240 1.09 -6.88 -10.70
N TYR A 241 1.04 -6.59 -12.00
CA TYR A 241 1.86 -7.31 -12.98
C TYR A 241 3.36 -7.35 -12.62
N TRP A 242 3.91 -6.23 -12.16
CA TRP A 242 5.34 -6.17 -11.78
C TRP A 242 5.62 -6.92 -10.48
N LEU A 243 4.72 -6.83 -9.50
CA LEU A 243 4.81 -7.61 -8.26
C LEU A 243 4.81 -9.11 -8.56
N ASN A 244 3.82 -9.58 -9.32
CA ASN A 244 3.67 -10.98 -9.69
C ASN A 244 4.85 -11.48 -10.53
N LEU A 245 5.36 -10.68 -11.46
CA LEU A 245 6.53 -11.04 -12.25
C LEU A 245 7.78 -11.23 -11.38
N THR A 246 8.06 -10.30 -10.46
CA THR A 246 9.20 -10.43 -9.53
C THR A 246 9.06 -11.64 -8.61
N GLN A 247 7.83 -11.96 -8.18
CA GLN A 247 7.53 -13.13 -7.37
C GLN A 247 7.77 -14.44 -8.15
N ILE A 248 7.25 -14.56 -9.36
CA ILE A 248 7.42 -15.75 -10.21
C ILE A 248 8.90 -16.01 -10.48
N ILE A 249 9.64 -14.98 -10.92
CA ILE A 249 11.08 -15.09 -11.20
C ILE A 249 11.83 -15.53 -9.95
N SER A 250 11.54 -14.91 -8.81
CA SER A 250 12.21 -15.23 -7.55
C SER A 250 11.90 -16.64 -7.07
N ILE A 251 10.66 -17.11 -7.21
CA ILE A 251 10.27 -18.48 -6.81
C ILE A 251 10.96 -19.52 -7.69
N LEU A 252 10.98 -19.32 -9.01
CA LEU A 252 11.62 -20.25 -9.94
C LEU A 252 13.13 -20.29 -9.75
N LEU A 253 13.78 -19.13 -9.63
CA LEU A 253 15.22 -19.04 -9.45
C LEU A 253 15.64 -19.59 -8.08
N ARG A 254 14.84 -19.33 -7.02
CA ARG A 254 15.02 -19.93 -5.70
C ARG A 254 14.93 -21.46 -5.77
N ALA A 255 13.89 -22.00 -6.40
CA ALA A 255 13.70 -23.44 -6.53
C ALA A 255 14.87 -24.10 -7.26
N TRP A 256 15.29 -23.51 -8.38
CA TRP A 256 16.44 -23.98 -9.14
C TRP A 256 17.73 -23.99 -8.30
N LEU A 257 18.03 -22.90 -7.58
CA LEU A 257 19.21 -22.82 -6.73
C LEU A 257 19.18 -23.82 -5.58
N ILE A 258 18.01 -24.06 -4.96
CA ILE A 258 17.88 -25.07 -3.90
C ILE A 258 18.18 -26.47 -4.45
N VAL A 259 17.64 -26.81 -5.62
CA VAL A 259 17.90 -28.11 -6.27
C VAL A 259 19.39 -28.28 -6.59
N VAL A 260 20.04 -27.25 -7.14
CA VAL A 260 21.47 -27.27 -7.47
C VAL A 260 22.32 -27.38 -6.20
N ALA A 261 22.02 -26.60 -5.16
CA ALA A 261 22.74 -26.62 -3.90
C ALA A 261 22.67 -28.00 -3.24
N LEU A 262 21.47 -28.59 -3.17
CA LEU A 262 21.26 -29.92 -2.60
C LEU A 262 21.96 -31.04 -3.38
N LYS A 263 21.98 -30.96 -4.71
CA LYS A 263 22.73 -31.93 -5.53
C LYS A 263 24.24 -31.85 -5.32
N ARG A 264 24.76 -30.68 -4.93
CA ARG A 264 26.18 -30.45 -4.62
C ARG A 264 26.55 -30.74 -3.16
N GLY A 265 25.62 -31.31 -2.37
CA GLY A 265 25.85 -31.59 -0.95
C GLY A 265 25.67 -30.38 -0.03
N GLY A 266 25.00 -29.33 -0.48
CA GLY A 266 24.62 -28.18 0.36
C GLY A 266 23.73 -28.61 1.51
N GLY A 267 24.00 -28.09 2.71
CA GLY A 267 23.25 -28.45 3.92
C GLY A 267 22.06 -27.54 4.20
N LEU A 268 21.48 -27.72 5.38
CA LEU A 268 20.33 -26.96 5.90
C LEU A 268 20.56 -25.44 5.82
N VAL A 269 21.70 -24.96 6.32
CA VAL A 269 22.05 -23.53 6.33
C VAL A 269 22.11 -22.92 4.93
N THR A 270 22.67 -23.65 3.95
CA THR A 270 22.78 -23.18 2.56
C THR A 270 21.41 -22.91 1.96
N ILE A 271 20.46 -23.80 2.19
CA ILE A 271 19.09 -23.67 1.66
C ILE A 271 18.36 -22.53 2.36
N THR A 272 18.66 -22.30 3.64
CA THR A 272 18.08 -21.20 4.42
C THR A 272 18.52 -19.87 3.85
N LEU A 273 19.83 -19.70 3.63
CA LEU A 273 20.41 -18.51 3.00
C LEU A 273 19.80 -18.23 1.63
N ILE A 274 19.65 -19.26 0.79
CA ILE A 274 18.96 -19.14 -0.50
C ILE A 274 17.53 -18.66 -0.26
N THR A 275 16.79 -19.29 0.64
CA THR A 275 15.36 -19.00 0.85
C THR A 275 15.10 -17.57 1.32
N VAL A 276 15.93 -17.04 2.21
CA VAL A 276 15.78 -15.70 2.77
C VAL A 276 16.30 -14.59 1.86
N SER A 277 17.23 -14.90 0.97
CA SER A 277 17.85 -13.91 0.08
C SER A 277 16.91 -13.43 -1.03
N PHE A 278 16.03 -14.29 -1.56
CA PHE A 278 15.12 -13.95 -2.66
C PHE A 278 14.04 -12.91 -2.32
N PRO A 279 13.37 -12.97 -1.15
CA PRO A 279 12.48 -11.90 -0.72
C PRO A 279 13.22 -10.55 -0.61
N LEU A 280 14.42 -10.53 -0.03
CA LEU A 280 15.21 -9.30 0.10
C LEU A 280 15.59 -8.73 -1.28
N LEU A 281 16.01 -9.59 -2.21
CA LEU A 281 16.31 -9.19 -3.58
C LEU A 281 15.07 -8.66 -4.32
N SER A 282 13.90 -9.28 -4.11
CA SER A 282 12.63 -8.81 -4.65
C SER A 282 12.28 -7.41 -4.13
N SER A 283 12.48 -7.17 -2.84
CA SER A 283 12.20 -5.86 -2.24
C SER A 283 13.13 -4.77 -2.78
N VAL A 284 14.40 -5.10 -3.09
CA VAL A 284 15.29 -4.17 -3.81
C VAL A 284 14.74 -3.82 -5.18
N ALA A 285 14.22 -4.80 -5.94
CA ALA A 285 13.58 -4.53 -7.22
C ALA A 285 12.34 -3.63 -7.06
N HIS A 286 11.53 -3.85 -6.02
CA HIS A 286 10.37 -2.99 -5.71
C HIS A 286 10.78 -1.56 -5.38
N ILE A 287 11.84 -1.35 -4.60
CA ILE A 287 12.40 -0.02 -4.30
C ILE A 287 12.77 0.73 -5.58
N LEU A 288 13.48 0.06 -6.51
CA LEU A 288 13.87 0.66 -7.78
C LEU A 288 12.66 1.03 -8.64
N MET A 289 11.63 0.18 -8.67
CA MET A 289 10.39 0.44 -9.39
C MET A 289 9.60 1.59 -8.78
N VAL A 290 9.51 1.67 -7.45
CA VAL A 290 8.84 2.77 -6.75
C VAL A 290 9.56 4.08 -7.01
N ARG A 291 10.90 4.12 -6.88
CA ARG A 291 11.67 5.35 -7.15
C ARG A 291 11.50 5.89 -8.56
N ARG A 292 11.27 5.03 -9.55
CA ARG A 292 10.94 5.45 -10.92
C ARG A 292 9.50 5.91 -11.09
N SER A 293 8.58 5.39 -10.28
CA SER A 293 7.14 5.65 -10.41
C SER A 293 6.67 6.85 -9.60
N LEU A 294 7.26 7.05 -8.42
CA LEU A 294 6.94 8.08 -7.45
C LEU A 294 8.26 8.63 -6.88
N PRO A 295 8.78 9.76 -7.40
CA PRO A 295 9.97 10.41 -6.87
C PRO A 295 9.61 11.15 -5.57
N LEU A 296 9.32 10.39 -4.51
CA LEU A 296 8.98 10.94 -3.20
C LEU A 296 10.24 11.20 -2.36
N PRO A 297 10.26 12.30 -1.58
CA PRO A 297 11.36 12.57 -0.69
C PRO A 297 11.28 11.66 0.55
N PHE A 298 12.38 10.95 0.83
CA PHE A 298 12.53 10.18 2.07
C PHE A 298 13.27 11.02 3.12
N GLY A 299 12.75 11.07 4.33
CA GLY A 299 13.40 11.76 5.44
C GLY A 299 12.56 11.83 6.71
N ALA A 300 13.23 11.80 7.86
CA ALA A 300 12.60 11.88 9.18
C ALA A 300 11.73 13.14 9.37
N ARG A 301 12.02 14.23 8.62
CA ARG A 301 11.22 15.47 8.61
C ARG A 301 9.76 15.29 8.19
N PHE A 302 9.45 14.23 7.44
CA PHE A 302 8.09 13.93 6.99
C PHE A 302 7.33 13.00 7.94
N VAL A 303 7.98 12.52 9.00
CA VAL A 303 7.32 11.69 10.02
C VAL A 303 6.48 12.59 10.90
N ASP A 304 5.17 12.38 10.88
CA ASP A 304 4.25 13.14 11.71
C ASP A 304 3.25 12.26 12.49
N ARG A 305 2.83 12.77 13.65
CA ARG A 305 1.94 12.08 14.59
C ARG A 305 0.53 11.90 14.06
N ARG A 306 0.07 12.78 13.16
CA ARG A 306 -1.28 12.70 12.56
C ARG A 306 -1.33 11.53 11.58
N SER A 307 -0.32 11.37 10.72
CA SER A 307 -0.16 10.22 9.83
C SER A 307 -0.02 8.93 10.62
N PHE A 308 0.72 8.93 11.73
CA PHE A 308 0.83 7.75 12.60
C PHE A 308 -0.52 7.34 13.19
N ARG A 309 -1.32 8.30 13.66
CA ARG A 309 -2.68 8.03 14.16
C ARG A 309 -3.61 7.51 13.06
N GLN A 310 -3.47 8.02 11.83
CA GLN A 310 -4.22 7.51 10.67
C GLN A 310 -3.83 6.06 10.34
N LEU A 311 -2.53 5.76 10.39
CA LEU A 311 -1.99 4.43 10.21
C LEU A 311 -2.57 3.44 11.23
N ILE A 312 -2.49 3.76 12.52
CA ILE A 312 -3.02 2.89 13.57
C ILE A 312 -4.55 2.77 13.50
N SER A 313 -5.28 3.87 13.29
CA SER A 313 -6.75 3.83 13.32
C SER A 313 -7.32 2.94 12.21
N TYR A 314 -6.74 2.98 11.01
CA TYR A 314 -7.18 2.13 9.90
C TYR A 314 -6.54 0.73 9.96
N GLY A 315 -5.25 0.67 10.32
CA GLY A 315 -4.51 -0.58 10.47
C GLY A 315 -5.13 -1.48 11.53
N ALA A 316 -5.46 -0.93 12.72
CA ALA A 316 -6.10 -1.70 13.80
C ALA A 316 -7.46 -2.27 13.38
N ALA A 317 -8.29 -1.49 12.68
CA ALA A 317 -9.56 -2.01 12.15
C ALA A 317 -9.34 -3.16 11.17
N THR A 318 -8.39 -3.01 10.24
CA THR A 318 -8.07 -4.07 9.27
C THR A 318 -7.45 -5.29 9.94
N PHE A 319 -6.58 -5.08 10.92
CA PHE A 319 -5.98 -6.14 11.73
C PHE A 319 -7.06 -6.94 12.48
N MET A 320 -8.02 -6.26 13.10
CA MET A 320 -9.16 -6.93 13.75
C MET A 320 -9.98 -7.76 12.75
N ILE A 321 -10.17 -7.28 11.52
CA ILE A 321 -10.82 -8.05 10.45
C ILE A 321 -10.01 -9.31 10.11
N ILE A 322 -8.69 -9.17 9.93
CA ILE A 322 -7.80 -10.30 9.61
C ILE A 322 -7.80 -11.33 10.75
N VAL A 323 -7.70 -10.88 12.01
CA VAL A 323 -7.74 -11.74 13.19
C VAL A 323 -9.10 -12.43 13.31
N ALA A 324 -10.20 -11.70 13.15
CA ALA A 324 -11.55 -12.27 13.19
C ALA A 324 -11.75 -13.31 12.08
N ALA A 325 -11.29 -13.05 10.87
CA ALA A 325 -11.32 -14.02 9.77
C ALA A 325 -10.51 -15.27 10.12
N ARG A 326 -9.28 -15.11 10.63
CA ARG A 326 -8.41 -16.23 11.02
C ARG A 326 -9.00 -17.07 12.14
N LEU A 327 -9.56 -16.43 13.16
CA LEU A 327 -10.27 -17.11 14.24
C LEU A 327 -11.48 -17.85 13.69
N ARG A 328 -12.32 -17.21 12.87
CA ARG A 328 -13.49 -17.85 12.26
C ARG A 328 -13.12 -19.16 11.55
N PHE A 329 -12.17 -19.11 10.62
CA PHE A 329 -11.78 -20.29 9.85
C PHE A 329 -11.03 -21.36 10.65
N GLN A 330 -10.26 -20.98 11.68
CA GLN A 330 -9.60 -21.97 12.55
C GLN A 330 -10.55 -22.57 13.58
N THR A 331 -11.55 -21.82 14.04
CA THR A 331 -12.60 -22.30 14.95
C THR A 331 -13.46 -23.38 14.28
N ASP A 332 -13.77 -23.25 12.98
CA ASP A 332 -14.52 -24.28 12.25
C ASP A 332 -13.84 -25.67 12.38
N ALA A 333 -12.52 -25.72 12.23
CA ALA A 333 -11.75 -26.95 12.40
C ALA A 333 -11.76 -27.47 13.85
N LEU A 334 -11.67 -26.58 14.85
CA LEU A 334 -11.72 -26.96 16.27
C LEU A 334 -13.09 -27.52 16.67
N VAL A 335 -14.17 -26.89 16.22
CA VAL A 335 -15.54 -27.33 16.50
C VAL A 335 -15.80 -28.69 15.86
N ILE A 336 -15.42 -28.88 14.58
CA ILE A 336 -15.56 -30.18 13.90
C ILE A 336 -14.74 -31.26 14.60
N GLY A 337 -13.52 -30.93 15.04
CA GLY A 337 -12.67 -31.85 15.78
C GLY A 337 -13.25 -32.27 17.13
N MET A 338 -13.88 -31.34 17.86
CA MET A 338 -14.47 -31.60 19.18
C MET A 338 -15.78 -32.40 19.11
N PHE A 339 -16.62 -32.14 18.10
CA PHE A 339 -17.98 -32.69 18.04
C PHE A 339 -18.16 -33.86 17.06
N LEU A 340 -17.33 -33.99 16.01
CA LEU A 340 -17.46 -35.06 15.01
C LEU A 340 -16.33 -36.08 15.13
N SER A 341 -15.13 -35.73 14.63
CA SER A 341 -13.90 -36.53 14.73
C SER A 341 -12.75 -35.83 14.01
N SER A 342 -11.51 -36.23 14.30
CA SER A 342 -10.32 -35.75 13.59
C SER A 342 -10.35 -36.05 12.07
N SER A 343 -10.98 -37.16 11.66
CA SER A 343 -11.14 -37.53 10.24
C SER A 343 -12.07 -36.58 9.47
N ALA A 344 -13.10 -36.05 10.13
CA ALA A 344 -14.03 -35.08 9.55
C ALA A 344 -13.35 -33.73 9.29
N ILE A 345 -12.34 -33.36 10.07
CA ILE A 345 -11.52 -32.16 9.84
C ILE A 345 -10.77 -32.29 8.51
N THR A 346 -10.24 -33.46 8.18
CA THR A 346 -9.50 -33.68 6.92
C THR A 346 -10.40 -33.46 5.71
N LEU A 347 -11.62 -34.02 5.72
CA LEU A 347 -12.60 -33.82 4.66
C LEU A 347 -13.04 -32.35 4.56
N PHE A 348 -13.32 -31.72 5.69
CA PHE A 348 -13.68 -30.30 5.73
C PHE A 348 -12.55 -29.39 5.24
N SER A 349 -11.30 -29.65 5.63
CA SER A 349 -10.15 -28.83 5.24
C SER A 349 -9.85 -28.92 3.74
N ILE A 350 -10.09 -30.08 3.13
CA ILE A 350 -9.99 -30.23 1.67
C ILE A 350 -11.11 -29.43 0.98
N GLY A 351 -12.34 -29.53 1.48
CA GLY A 351 -13.48 -28.77 0.97
C GLY A 351 -13.33 -27.25 1.15
N SER A 352 -12.89 -26.79 2.31
CA SER A 352 -12.72 -25.37 2.61
C SER A 352 -11.63 -24.75 1.72
N LYS A 353 -10.51 -25.46 1.48
CA LYS A 353 -9.48 -25.01 0.55
C LYS A 353 -9.99 -24.85 -0.89
N LEU A 354 -10.96 -25.66 -1.31
CA LEU A 354 -11.60 -25.53 -2.62
C LEU A 354 -12.57 -24.34 -2.69
N VAL A 355 -13.21 -23.98 -1.56
CA VAL A 355 -14.13 -22.83 -1.44
C VAL A 355 -13.40 -21.50 -1.25
N ASP A 356 -12.23 -21.51 -0.61
CA ASP A 356 -11.41 -20.32 -0.40
C ASP A 356 -10.72 -19.86 -1.69
N TYR A 357 -10.45 -20.78 -2.63
CA TYR A 357 -9.78 -20.49 -3.90
C TYR A 357 -10.58 -19.52 -4.81
N PRO A 358 -11.92 -19.65 -4.94
CA PRO A 358 -12.76 -18.67 -5.63
C PRO A 358 -12.98 -17.33 -4.90
N TYR A 359 -12.80 -17.27 -3.57
CA TYR A 359 -13.29 -16.14 -2.74
C TYR A 359 -12.27 -15.02 -2.49
N PHE A 360 -11.00 -15.16 -2.91
CA PHE A 360 -10.00 -14.09 -2.81
C PHE A 360 -9.52 -13.56 -4.18
N PRO A 361 -10.29 -12.67 -4.82
CA PRO A 361 -9.75 -11.67 -5.71
C PRO A 361 -9.90 -10.29 -5.05
N ASP A 362 -8.97 -9.92 -4.16
CA ASP A 362 -8.76 -8.52 -3.76
C ASP A 362 -7.27 -8.17 -3.86
#